data_AF-A0AAW4VW55-F1
#
_entry.id   AF-A0AAW4VW55-F1
#
_cell.length_a   1.000
_cell.length_b   1.000
_cell.length_c   1.000
_cell.angle_alpha   90.00
_cell.angle_beta   90.00
_cell.angle_gamma   90.00
#
_symmetry.space_group_name_H-M   'P 1'
#
loop_
_entity.id
_entity.type
_entity.pdbx_description
1 polymer ?
#
loop_
_entity_poly.entity_id
_entity_poly.type
_entity_poly.pdbx_seq_one_letter_code
_entity_poly.pdbx_strand_id
1 'polypeptide(L)'
;MKKNLAISCILLAVVTIFSLYFYQERETKSLPASIEPYTETAVILSDYIDFEKSIYIGHKSDHEILYKNYADNYIRSVDLNTQEQQELIKLDTQTNGTMTTFDYKDNWFVWSESQDAELRVGSSIGENWAVYAADLRTGEIIFVDGENDFFPKTRNFDPHPWSLSVNGSFVVYASYTANEDGIYPAIKIYDLNNHKLEIADTADSMQTTFGSPSVNDKNVVYLKYDSNGSSLWTYDIEKHKRMCIEPPEPLQEICITNSFIVGVSEWQPQKSESLYCYDFAHKKWSKQIDATTKLYPNNIDSTLEFAEPQSSNDFITWRPITGNALYVWDITTNKVLDLSENVSGLIDYVLYPFDEDYLVWCETNTQTQETKYPCIKISSES
;
A
#
# COMPACT_ATOMS: atom_id res chain seq x y z
N MET A 1 48.35 -19.09 -25.40
CA MET A 1 47.56 -17.93 -24.93
C MET A 1 46.47 -17.45 -25.88
N LYS A 2 46.61 -17.50 -27.23
CA LYS A 2 45.55 -17.01 -28.15
C LYS A 2 44.24 -17.83 -28.20
N LYS A 3 44.27 -19.13 -27.89
CA LYS A 3 43.05 -19.99 -27.93
C LYS A 3 42.07 -19.72 -26.77
N ASN A 4 42.55 -19.38 -25.57
CA ASN A 4 41.68 -19.14 -24.43
C ASN A 4 40.96 -17.79 -24.52
N LEU A 5 41.59 -16.78 -25.14
CA LEU A 5 40.96 -15.48 -25.36
C LEU A 5 39.80 -15.57 -26.35
N ALA A 6 39.95 -16.38 -27.41
CA ALA A 6 38.90 -16.59 -28.40
C ALA A 6 37.68 -17.30 -27.78
N ILE A 7 37.89 -18.29 -26.92
CA ILE A 7 36.81 -19.02 -26.22
C ILE A 7 36.08 -18.08 -25.24
N SER A 8 36.79 -17.25 -24.48
CA SER A 8 36.16 -16.24 -23.60
C SER A 8 35.37 -15.20 -24.38
N CYS A 9 35.87 -14.71 -25.53
CA CYS A 9 35.12 -13.75 -26.35
C CYS A 9 33.87 -14.36 -26.98
N ILE A 10 33.91 -15.65 -27.36
CA ILE A 10 32.74 -16.36 -27.90
C ILE A 10 31.71 -16.61 -26.80
N LEU A 11 32.13 -17.02 -25.60
CA LEU A 11 31.23 -17.18 -24.45
C LEU A 11 30.59 -15.85 -24.05
N LEU A 12 31.36 -14.77 -24.01
CA LEU A 12 30.82 -13.44 -23.74
C LEU A 12 29.81 -13.03 -24.81
N ALA A 13 30.13 -13.21 -26.10
CA ALA A 13 29.22 -12.89 -27.20
C ALA A 13 27.95 -13.73 -27.18
N VAL A 14 28.03 -15.02 -26.85
CA VAL A 14 26.86 -15.90 -26.72
C VAL A 14 25.98 -15.47 -25.54
N VAL A 15 26.57 -15.14 -24.38
CA VAL A 15 25.83 -14.61 -23.24
C VAL A 15 25.17 -13.28 -23.61
N THR A 16 25.88 -12.34 -24.24
CA THR A 16 25.31 -11.05 -24.64
C THR A 16 24.21 -11.20 -25.68
N ILE A 17 24.34 -12.12 -26.65
CA ILE A 17 23.31 -12.39 -27.66
C ILE A 17 22.09 -13.07 -27.03
N PHE A 18 22.27 -14.03 -26.11
CA PHE A 18 21.14 -14.63 -25.39
C PHE A 18 20.43 -13.60 -24.49
N SER A 19 21.18 -12.78 -23.77
CA SER A 19 20.62 -11.66 -22.99
C SER A 19 19.88 -10.67 -23.89
N LEU A 20 20.43 -10.33 -25.06
CA LEU A 20 19.77 -9.44 -26.04
C LEU A 20 18.55 -10.09 -26.70
N TYR A 21 18.54 -11.40 -26.91
CA TYR A 21 17.40 -12.12 -27.51
C TYR A 21 16.23 -12.24 -26.52
N PHE A 22 16.51 -12.61 -25.27
CA PHE A 22 15.52 -12.54 -24.18
C PHE A 22 15.04 -11.10 -23.92
N TYR A 23 15.93 -10.12 -24.11
CA TYR A 23 15.58 -8.70 -24.00
C TYR A 23 14.71 -8.21 -25.17
N GLN A 24 14.96 -8.65 -26.41
CA GLN A 24 14.11 -8.33 -27.57
C GLN A 24 12.73 -9.00 -27.49
N GLU A 25 12.63 -10.22 -26.96
CA GLU A 25 11.33 -10.84 -26.65
C GLU A 25 10.58 -10.07 -25.55
N ARG A 26 11.27 -9.49 -24.55
CA ARG A 26 10.65 -8.55 -23.59
C ARG A 26 10.32 -7.18 -24.20
N GLU A 27 11.01 -6.76 -25.26
CA GLU A 27 10.79 -5.45 -25.91
C GLU A 27 9.66 -5.46 -26.96
N THR A 28 9.02 -6.59 -27.26
CA THR A 28 7.91 -6.63 -28.23
C THR A 28 6.73 -7.46 -27.73
N LYS A 29 5.76 -6.77 -27.09
CA LYS A 29 4.52 -7.23 -26.44
C LYS A 29 4.72 -7.56 -24.96
N SER A 30 4.23 -6.68 -24.06
CA SER A 30 3.81 -7.19 -22.76
C SER A 30 2.76 -8.26 -23.06
N LEU A 31 3.05 -9.49 -22.67
CA LEU A 31 2.01 -10.51 -22.68
C LEU A 31 1.00 -10.05 -21.63
N PRO A 32 -0.27 -9.83 -22.00
CA PRO A 32 -1.30 -9.54 -21.01
C PRO A 32 -1.28 -10.68 -19.99
N ALA A 33 -1.42 -10.32 -18.71
CA ALA A 33 -1.34 -11.29 -17.63
C ALA A 33 -2.33 -12.45 -17.87
N SER A 34 -1.92 -13.69 -17.61
CA SER A 34 -2.80 -14.85 -17.70
C SER A 34 -3.65 -14.95 -16.45
N ILE A 35 -4.94 -15.25 -16.61
CA ILE A 35 -5.89 -15.40 -15.50
C ILE A 35 -6.00 -16.88 -15.12
N GLU A 36 -5.86 -17.19 -13.83
CA GLU A 36 -6.02 -18.54 -13.26
C GLU A 36 -6.99 -18.48 -12.07
N PRO A 37 -7.96 -19.41 -11.95
CA PRO A 37 -8.83 -19.47 -10.78
C PRO A 37 -8.02 -19.90 -9.55
N TYR A 38 -8.23 -19.23 -8.41
CA TYR A 38 -7.65 -19.62 -7.13
C TYR A 38 -8.68 -20.39 -6.31
N THR A 39 -8.32 -21.57 -5.80
CA THR A 39 -9.29 -22.51 -5.20
C THR A 39 -8.97 -22.93 -3.77
N GLU A 40 -7.95 -22.35 -3.15
CA GLU A 40 -7.70 -22.58 -1.73
C GLU A 40 -8.87 -22.07 -0.87
N THR A 41 -9.15 -22.73 0.25
CA THR A 41 -10.27 -22.35 1.11
C THR A 41 -9.84 -21.25 2.09
N ALA A 42 -10.59 -20.15 2.12
CA ALA A 42 -10.34 -19.07 3.06
C ALA A 42 -10.72 -19.46 4.50
N VAL A 43 -9.89 -19.05 5.46
CA VAL A 43 -10.18 -19.11 6.90
C VAL A 43 -11.06 -17.92 7.27
N ILE A 44 -12.11 -18.12 8.07
CA ILE A 44 -12.97 -17.03 8.52
C ILE A 44 -12.44 -16.46 9.84
N LEU A 45 -11.91 -15.24 9.81
CA LEU A 45 -11.30 -14.61 10.98
C LEU A 45 -12.32 -14.23 12.07
N SER A 46 -13.60 -14.07 11.70
CA SER A 46 -14.70 -13.83 12.66
C SER A 46 -14.85 -14.95 13.69
N ASP A 47 -14.30 -16.14 13.43
CA ASP A 47 -14.30 -17.26 14.38
C ASP A 47 -13.27 -17.07 15.51
N TYR A 48 -12.32 -16.13 15.35
CA TYR A 48 -11.21 -15.90 16.27
C TYR A 48 -11.26 -14.52 16.95
N ILE A 49 -11.80 -13.51 16.25
CA ILE A 49 -11.88 -12.13 16.73
C ILE A 49 -13.30 -11.58 16.52
N ASP A 50 -13.78 -10.83 17.51
CA ASP A 50 -15.01 -10.05 17.41
C ASP A 50 -14.74 -8.73 16.68
N PHE A 51 -15.00 -8.69 15.37
CA PHE A 51 -14.83 -7.53 14.52
C PHE A 51 -15.84 -6.40 14.78
N GLU A 52 -16.92 -6.62 15.55
CA GLU A 52 -17.76 -5.50 16.01
C GLU A 52 -17.03 -4.67 17.07
N LYS A 53 -16.08 -5.29 17.79
CA LYS A 53 -15.33 -4.66 18.88
C LYS A 53 -13.87 -4.40 18.54
N SER A 54 -13.41 -4.86 17.38
CA SER A 54 -11.99 -4.91 17.06
C SER A 54 -11.72 -4.45 15.64
N ILE A 55 -10.51 -3.94 15.45
CA ILE A 55 -9.91 -3.72 14.14
C ILE A 55 -8.78 -4.72 13.94
N TYR A 56 -8.76 -5.35 12.79
CA TYR A 56 -7.66 -6.22 12.36
C TYR A 56 -6.48 -5.36 11.90
N ILE A 57 -5.28 -5.80 12.25
CA ILE A 57 -4.03 -5.08 11.98
C ILE A 57 -3.17 -5.81 10.94
N GLY A 58 -2.99 -7.12 11.08
CA GLY A 58 -2.13 -7.90 10.19
C GLY A 58 -1.73 -9.27 10.69
N HIS A 59 -0.84 -9.95 9.97
CA HIS A 59 -0.23 -11.20 10.42
C HIS A 59 1.09 -10.93 11.11
N LYS A 60 1.32 -11.59 12.24
CA LYS A 60 2.65 -11.66 12.88
C LYS A 60 3.41 -12.91 12.44
N SER A 61 2.68 -13.94 12.04
CA SER A 61 3.19 -15.19 11.47
C SER A 61 2.06 -15.93 10.74
N ASP A 62 2.37 -17.08 10.14
CA ASP A 62 1.40 -17.96 9.47
C ASP A 62 0.20 -18.38 10.34
N HIS A 63 0.36 -18.34 11.67
CA HIS A 63 -0.66 -18.78 12.61
C HIS A 63 -1.03 -17.73 13.65
N GLU A 64 -0.49 -16.51 13.59
CA GLU A 64 -0.81 -15.44 14.52
C GLU A 64 -1.32 -14.20 13.79
N ILE A 65 -2.54 -13.78 14.11
CA ILE A 65 -3.12 -12.53 13.63
C ILE A 65 -3.11 -11.47 14.72
N LEU A 66 -2.93 -10.21 14.31
CA LEU A 66 -2.87 -9.03 15.15
C LEU A 66 -4.18 -8.24 15.06
N TYR A 67 -4.63 -7.74 16.21
CA TYR A 67 -5.82 -6.91 16.29
C TYR A 67 -5.76 -5.94 17.48
N LYS A 68 -6.62 -4.93 17.42
CA LYS A 68 -6.83 -3.98 18.52
C LYS A 68 -8.32 -3.84 18.80
N ASN A 69 -8.69 -3.84 20.07
CA ASN A 69 -10.07 -3.53 20.47
C ASN A 69 -10.32 -2.01 20.40
N TYR A 70 -11.54 -1.60 20.04
CA TYR A 70 -11.96 -0.19 20.09
C TYR A 70 -12.07 0.35 21.52
N ALA A 71 -12.29 -0.54 22.49
CA ALA A 71 -12.53 -0.18 23.89
C ALA A 71 -11.25 0.08 24.70
N ASP A 72 -10.09 -0.33 24.19
CA ASP A 72 -8.81 -0.18 24.88
C ASP A 72 -7.67 0.15 23.90
N ASN A 73 -6.47 0.35 24.45
CA ASN A 73 -5.28 0.73 23.69
C ASN A 73 -4.29 -0.43 23.52
N TYR A 74 -4.74 -1.68 23.60
CA TYR A 74 -3.83 -2.81 23.43
C TYR A 74 -3.86 -3.37 22.01
N ILE A 75 -2.67 -3.64 21.48
CA ILE A 75 -2.51 -4.58 20.37
C ILE A 75 -2.35 -5.98 20.96
N ARG A 76 -3.09 -6.92 20.39
CA ARG A 76 -3.11 -8.32 20.79
C ARG A 76 -2.80 -9.21 19.60
N SER A 77 -2.28 -10.40 19.86
CA SER A 77 -2.31 -11.50 18.90
C SER A 77 -3.33 -12.56 19.31
N VAL A 78 -3.85 -13.29 18.33
CA VAL A 78 -4.51 -14.58 18.55
C VAL A 78 -3.89 -15.64 17.65
N ASP A 79 -3.61 -16.80 18.23
CA ASP A 79 -3.11 -17.95 17.50
C ASP A 79 -4.27 -18.74 16.86
N LEU A 80 -4.21 -18.94 15.54
CA LEU A 80 -5.25 -19.58 14.74
C LEU A 80 -5.37 -21.10 15.00
N ASN A 81 -4.34 -21.74 15.55
CA ASN A 81 -4.36 -23.18 15.83
C ASN A 81 -4.93 -23.49 17.22
N THR A 82 -4.65 -22.62 18.20
CA THR A 82 -4.94 -22.84 19.62
C THR A 82 -6.00 -21.91 20.19
N GLN A 83 -6.31 -20.81 19.48
CA GLN A 83 -7.15 -19.69 19.93
C GLN A 83 -6.61 -18.97 21.17
N GLU A 84 -5.35 -19.20 21.54
CA GLU A 84 -4.70 -18.46 22.62
C GLU A 84 -4.52 -17.00 22.22
N GLN A 85 -4.93 -16.09 23.11
CA GLN A 85 -4.79 -14.64 22.94
C GLN A 85 -3.66 -14.11 23.82
N GLN A 86 -2.88 -13.18 23.28
CA GLN A 86 -1.79 -12.53 23.99
C GLN A 86 -1.87 -11.01 23.84
N GLU A 87 -1.72 -10.27 24.95
CA GLU A 87 -1.46 -8.83 24.90
C GLU A 87 0.00 -8.57 24.55
N LEU A 88 0.24 -7.86 23.46
CA LEU A 88 1.59 -7.60 22.96
C LEU A 88 2.12 -6.26 23.46
N ILE A 89 1.35 -5.20 23.27
CA ILE A 89 1.74 -3.85 23.65
C ILE A 89 0.52 -3.01 24.00
N LYS A 90 0.70 -2.10 24.95
CA LYS A 90 -0.25 -1.03 25.26
C LYS A 90 0.22 0.28 24.63
N LEU A 91 -0.59 0.85 23.77
CA LEU A 91 -0.34 2.10 23.05
C LEU A 91 -0.56 3.33 23.96
N ASP A 92 0.21 3.42 25.05
CA ASP A 92 0.17 4.57 25.94
C ASP A 92 1.01 5.72 25.34
N THR A 93 0.33 6.69 24.73
CA THR A 93 0.94 7.88 24.13
C THR A 93 0.74 9.13 24.98
N GLN A 94 1.49 10.20 24.67
CA GLN A 94 1.34 11.48 25.38
C GLN A 94 0.00 12.15 25.07
N THR A 95 -0.45 12.04 23.83
CA THR A 95 -1.70 12.63 23.34
C THR A 95 -2.93 11.79 23.71
N ASN A 96 -2.80 10.45 23.79
CA ASN A 96 -3.90 9.53 24.04
C ASN A 96 -5.13 9.87 23.17
N GLY A 97 -4.87 10.20 21.90
CA GLY A 97 -5.85 10.65 20.93
C GLY A 97 -6.64 9.49 20.31
N THR A 98 -7.62 9.84 19.48
CA THR A 98 -8.30 8.86 18.63
C THR A 98 -7.40 8.51 17.46
N MET A 99 -7.07 7.23 17.30
CA MET A 99 -6.38 6.71 16.12
C MET A 99 -7.25 6.92 14.87
N THR A 100 -6.67 7.47 13.80
CA THR A 100 -7.40 7.78 12.55
C THR A 100 -6.94 6.97 11.36
N THR A 101 -5.66 6.63 11.30
CA THR A 101 -5.07 5.78 10.28
C THR A 101 -3.84 5.09 10.88
N PHE A 102 -3.54 3.91 10.36
CA PHE A 102 -2.39 3.12 10.74
C PHE A 102 -1.87 2.33 9.54
N ASP A 103 -0.65 1.85 9.66
CA ASP A 103 -0.06 0.85 8.78
C ASP A 103 0.75 -0.14 9.61
N TYR A 104 0.96 -1.33 9.08
CA TYR A 104 1.69 -2.40 9.75
C TYR A 104 2.53 -3.20 8.76
N LYS A 105 3.83 -3.31 9.04
CA LYS A 105 4.75 -4.14 8.27
C LYS A 105 6.00 -4.46 9.09
N ASP A 106 6.58 -5.65 8.90
CA ASP A 106 7.86 -6.04 9.49
C ASP A 106 7.91 -5.88 11.03
N ASN A 107 6.79 -6.15 11.72
CA ASN A 107 6.55 -5.93 13.15
C ASN A 107 6.54 -4.46 13.62
N TRP A 108 6.55 -3.50 12.69
CA TRP A 108 6.32 -2.11 13.00
C TRP A 108 4.84 -1.78 12.82
N PHE A 109 4.21 -1.36 13.92
CA PHE A 109 2.87 -0.77 13.87
C PHE A 109 3.01 0.74 13.94
N VAL A 110 2.57 1.44 12.91
CA VAL A 110 2.63 2.90 12.83
C VAL A 110 1.22 3.45 12.80
N TRP A 111 0.95 4.48 13.59
CA TRP A 111 -0.36 5.11 13.58
C TRP A 111 -0.26 6.62 13.72
N SER A 112 -1.30 7.28 13.27
CA SER A 112 -1.57 8.66 13.63
C SER A 112 -2.79 8.73 14.54
N GLU A 113 -2.76 9.68 15.44
CA GLU A 113 -3.85 9.98 16.36
C GLU A 113 -4.06 11.48 16.47
N SER A 114 -5.24 11.87 16.90
CA SER A 114 -5.59 13.27 17.13
C SER A 114 -6.60 13.39 18.27
N GLN A 115 -6.53 14.50 19.00
CA GLN A 115 -7.49 14.80 20.07
C GLN A 115 -8.72 15.55 19.54
N ASP A 116 -8.75 15.89 18.26
CA ASP A 116 -9.89 16.55 17.64
C ASP A 116 -11.10 15.60 17.56
N ALA A 117 -12.09 15.85 18.42
CA ALA A 117 -13.33 15.09 18.47
C ALA A 117 -14.17 15.24 17.19
N GLU A 118 -13.95 16.28 16.40
CA GLU A 118 -14.73 16.62 15.20
C GLU A 118 -14.21 15.93 13.93
N LEU A 119 -13.11 15.15 14.02
CA LEU A 119 -12.59 14.31 12.92
C LEU A 119 -13.65 13.44 12.26
N ARG A 120 -14.66 13.02 13.03
CA ARG A 120 -15.70 12.09 12.57
C ARG A 120 -16.89 12.77 11.87
N VAL A 121 -16.96 14.10 11.87
CA VAL A 121 -18.13 14.87 11.37
C VAL A 121 -17.78 15.87 10.27
N GLY A 122 -16.53 15.91 9.80
CA GLY A 122 -16.11 16.71 8.64
C GLY A 122 -15.92 18.21 8.92
N SER A 123 -16.05 18.63 10.18
CA SER A 123 -15.76 19.98 10.69
C SER A 123 -14.38 20.10 11.35
N SER A 124 -13.57 19.05 11.27
CA SER A 124 -12.28 18.95 11.94
C SER A 124 -11.28 19.99 11.48
N ILE A 125 -10.50 20.46 12.44
CA ILE A 125 -9.29 21.26 12.20
C ILE A 125 -8.03 20.43 12.41
N GLY A 126 -8.16 19.13 12.70
CA GLY A 126 -7.06 18.21 12.99
C GLY A 126 -6.15 18.72 14.08
N GLU A 127 -6.67 19.06 15.26
CA GLU A 127 -5.85 19.56 16.36
C GLU A 127 -5.17 18.49 17.21
N ASN A 128 -3.96 18.82 17.66
CA ASN A 128 -3.10 18.01 18.52
C ASN A 128 -2.88 16.61 17.94
N TRP A 129 -2.60 16.55 16.64
CA TRP A 129 -2.24 15.31 15.97
C TRP A 129 -0.80 14.90 16.30
N ALA A 130 -0.56 13.60 16.27
CA ALA A 130 0.74 13.00 16.41
C ALA A 130 0.84 11.71 15.58
N VAL A 131 2.07 11.36 15.20
CA VAL A 131 2.43 10.07 14.59
C VAL A 131 3.34 9.33 15.55
N TYR A 132 3.07 8.03 15.71
CA TYR A 132 3.86 7.13 16.53
C TYR A 132 4.18 5.86 15.76
N ALA A 133 5.25 5.20 16.18
CA ALA A 133 5.61 3.86 15.73
C ALA A 133 5.86 2.97 16.94
N ALA A 134 5.42 1.72 16.88
CA ALA A 134 5.64 0.71 17.90
C ALA A 134 6.38 -0.50 17.29
N ASP A 135 7.48 -0.90 17.91
CA ASP A 135 8.13 -2.18 17.58
C ASP A 135 7.47 -3.28 18.41
N LEU A 136 6.69 -4.14 17.75
CA LEU A 136 5.96 -5.22 18.43
C LEU A 136 6.89 -6.32 18.96
N ARG A 137 8.17 -6.35 18.57
CA ARG A 137 9.18 -7.29 19.07
C ARG A 137 9.70 -6.87 20.44
N THR A 138 9.87 -5.56 20.66
CA THR A 138 10.50 -5.00 21.86
C THR A 138 9.50 -4.34 22.81
N GLY A 139 8.34 -3.94 22.29
CA GLY A 139 7.35 -3.14 23.02
C GLY A 139 7.72 -1.65 23.10
N GLU A 140 8.72 -1.18 22.33
CA GLU A 140 9.13 0.21 22.30
C GLU A 140 8.13 1.06 21.50
N ILE A 141 7.77 2.24 22.02
CA ILE A 141 6.97 3.26 21.33
C ILE A 141 7.83 4.48 21.05
N ILE A 142 7.88 4.90 19.79
CA ILE A 142 8.64 6.03 19.29
C ILE A 142 7.67 7.13 18.87
N PHE A 143 7.91 8.35 19.34
CA PHE A 143 7.27 9.55 18.80
C PHE A 143 7.95 9.91 17.46
N VAL A 144 7.16 9.93 16.39
CA VAL A 144 7.64 10.19 15.02
C VAL A 144 7.55 11.68 14.69
N ASP A 145 6.37 12.28 14.88
CA ASP A 145 6.09 13.68 14.55
C ASP A 145 4.79 14.13 15.25
N GLY A 146 4.54 15.44 15.30
CA GLY A 146 3.31 15.99 15.85
C GLY A 146 3.11 17.46 15.53
N GLU A 147 1.93 17.98 15.88
CA GLU A 147 1.61 19.39 15.72
C GLU A 147 2.62 20.27 16.51
N ASN A 148 3.13 21.31 15.84
CA ASN A 148 4.03 22.31 16.42
C ASN A 148 3.34 23.67 16.60
N ASP A 149 4.01 24.59 17.30
CA ASP A 149 3.46 25.91 17.64
C ASP A 149 3.26 26.85 16.42
N PHE A 150 3.78 26.51 15.24
CA PHE A 150 3.57 27.29 14.01
C PHE A 150 2.20 27.04 13.38
N PHE A 151 1.48 26.00 13.79
CA PHE A 151 0.12 25.77 13.31
C PHE A 151 -0.89 26.72 13.99
N PRO A 152 -1.67 27.49 13.21
CA PRO A 152 -2.69 28.37 13.77
C PRO A 152 -3.83 27.54 14.34
N LYS A 153 -4.33 27.94 15.52
CA LYS A 153 -5.47 27.29 16.16
C LYS A 153 -6.83 27.65 15.53
N THR A 154 -6.90 28.70 14.72
CA THR A 154 -8.11 29.13 13.99
C THR A 154 -8.01 28.81 12.49
N ARG A 155 -7.62 27.58 12.16
CA ARG A 155 -7.39 27.15 10.77
C ARG A 155 -8.66 26.62 10.09
N ASN A 156 -8.64 26.63 8.77
CA ASN A 156 -9.69 26.11 7.88
C ASN A 156 -9.19 24.94 7.01
N PHE A 157 -8.10 24.30 7.44
CA PHE A 157 -7.52 23.13 6.81
C PHE A 157 -7.13 22.14 7.91
N ASP A 158 -7.08 20.87 7.55
CA ASP A 158 -6.71 19.76 8.43
C ASP A 158 -5.24 19.38 8.19
N PRO A 159 -4.33 19.61 9.16
CA PRO A 159 -2.93 19.23 9.04
C PRO A 159 -2.65 17.75 9.35
N HIS A 160 -3.66 17.00 9.80
CA HIS A 160 -3.52 15.62 10.25
C HIS A 160 -2.84 14.78 9.15
N PRO A 161 -1.77 14.02 9.49
CA PRO A 161 -1.22 12.95 8.64
C PRO A 161 -2.26 12.06 7.93
N TRP A 162 -2.09 11.85 6.63
CA TRP A 162 -2.86 10.84 5.88
C TRP A 162 -1.92 9.90 5.12
N SER A 163 -2.46 8.72 4.77
CA SER A 163 -1.77 7.68 4.00
C SER A 163 -0.41 7.30 4.60
N LEU A 164 -0.42 6.78 5.83
CA LEU A 164 0.78 6.21 6.44
C LEU A 164 1.26 5.01 5.63
N SER A 165 2.56 4.89 5.47
CA SER A 165 3.22 3.72 4.91
C SER A 165 4.48 3.39 5.71
N VAL A 166 4.67 2.11 6.05
CA VAL A 166 5.87 1.61 6.73
C VAL A 166 6.50 0.45 5.98
N ASN A 167 7.83 0.50 5.84
CA ASN A 167 8.61 -0.60 5.29
C ASN A 167 10.02 -0.59 5.87
N GLY A 168 10.45 -1.71 6.46
CA GLY A 168 11.72 -1.77 7.18
C GLY A 168 11.79 -0.72 8.30
N SER A 169 12.75 0.21 8.20
CA SER A 169 12.93 1.29 9.18
C SER A 169 12.34 2.63 8.77
N PHE A 170 11.62 2.70 7.65
CA PHE A 170 11.11 3.97 7.15
C PHE A 170 9.60 4.08 7.36
N VAL A 171 9.19 5.21 7.92
CA VAL A 171 7.79 5.63 8.01
C VAL A 171 7.60 6.82 7.10
N VAL A 172 6.58 6.78 6.25
CA VAL A 172 6.27 7.84 5.31
C VAL A 172 4.80 8.20 5.39
N TYR A 173 4.51 9.49 5.29
CA TYR A 173 3.15 10.00 5.27
C TYR A 173 3.11 11.36 4.60
N ALA A 174 1.90 11.72 4.17
CA ALA A 174 1.60 13.07 3.74
C ALA A 174 0.97 13.84 4.91
N SER A 175 1.35 15.09 5.07
CA SER A 175 0.84 15.98 6.12
C SER A 175 1.15 17.42 5.71
N TYR A 176 1.09 18.34 6.66
CA TYR A 176 1.57 19.70 6.50
C TYR A 176 2.82 19.90 7.36
N THR A 177 3.73 20.75 6.88
CA THR A 177 4.81 21.31 7.67
C THR A 177 4.51 22.77 7.93
N ALA A 178 4.83 23.26 9.12
CA ALA A 178 4.65 24.65 9.52
C ALA A 178 5.93 25.16 10.15
N ASN A 179 6.40 26.31 9.67
CA ASN A 179 7.59 27.01 10.16
C ASN A 179 7.39 28.53 10.06
N GLU A 180 8.46 29.30 10.23
CA GLU A 180 8.43 30.76 10.16
C GLU A 180 8.07 31.31 8.77
N ASP A 181 8.32 30.54 7.70
CA ASP A 181 8.05 30.94 6.32
C ASP A 181 6.58 30.68 5.93
N GLY A 182 5.92 29.74 6.59
CA GLY A 182 4.51 29.46 6.38
C GLY A 182 4.13 28.01 6.65
N ILE A 183 3.02 27.60 6.03
CA ILE A 183 2.45 26.27 6.15
C ILE A 183 2.36 25.69 4.74
N TYR A 184 2.83 24.46 4.59
CA TYR A 184 2.96 23.82 3.29
C TYR A 184 2.57 22.36 3.39
N PRO A 185 1.78 21.82 2.45
CA PRO A 185 1.66 20.38 2.26
C PRO A 185 3.05 19.77 2.07
N ALA A 186 3.29 18.60 2.65
CA ALA A 186 4.60 17.95 2.64
C ALA A 186 4.50 16.42 2.59
N ILE A 187 5.51 15.80 1.96
CA ILE A 187 5.82 14.37 2.16
C ILE A 187 6.92 14.28 3.20
N LYS A 188 6.66 13.50 4.24
CA LYS A 188 7.53 13.34 5.40
C LYS A 188 8.05 11.91 5.47
N ILE A 189 9.33 11.76 5.79
CA ILE A 189 10.00 10.46 5.97
C ILE A 189 10.65 10.47 7.35
N TYR A 190 10.37 9.46 8.14
CA TYR A 190 11.05 9.22 9.41
C TYR A 190 11.85 7.93 9.33
N ASP A 191 13.13 8.01 9.72
CA ASP A 191 14.00 6.86 9.89
C ASP A 191 13.97 6.39 11.34
N LEU A 192 13.36 5.23 11.59
CA LEU A 192 13.21 4.59 12.89
C LEU A 192 14.54 4.20 13.53
N ASN A 193 15.58 3.91 12.73
CA ASN A 193 16.90 3.56 13.25
C ASN A 193 17.69 4.80 13.70
N ASN A 194 17.56 5.89 12.96
CA ASN A 194 18.30 7.13 13.20
C ASN A 194 17.50 8.18 13.99
N HIS A 195 16.23 7.89 14.29
CA HIS A 195 15.26 8.80 14.93
C HIS A 195 15.22 10.19 14.29
N LYS A 196 15.24 10.23 12.95
CA LYS A 196 15.34 11.47 12.19
C LYS A 196 14.13 11.63 11.26
N LEU A 197 13.44 12.75 11.43
CA LEU A 197 12.44 13.23 10.49
C LEU A 197 13.09 14.05 9.39
N GLU A 198 12.67 13.82 8.15
CA GLU A 198 13.06 14.56 6.96
C GLU A 198 11.84 14.92 6.11
N ILE A 199 11.90 16.08 5.46
CA ILE A 199 10.90 16.51 4.48
C ILE A 199 11.41 16.15 3.08
N ALA A 200 10.77 15.17 2.46
CA ALA A 200 11.13 14.70 1.12
C ALA A 200 10.63 15.65 0.02
N ASP A 201 9.47 16.27 0.25
CA ASP A 201 8.89 17.27 -0.64
C ASP A 201 8.00 18.25 0.12
N THR A 202 7.90 19.46 -0.43
CA THR A 202 6.96 20.51 0.01
C THR A 202 6.26 21.09 -1.22
N ALA A 203 4.97 21.35 -1.10
CA ALA A 203 4.25 22.08 -2.11
C ALA A 203 4.39 23.60 -1.93
N ASP A 204 4.52 24.33 -3.03
CA ASP A 204 4.58 25.79 -3.04
C ASP A 204 3.22 26.45 -2.75
N SER A 205 2.13 25.67 -2.76
CA SER A 205 0.75 26.13 -2.62
C SER A 205 -0.05 25.22 -1.70
N MET A 206 -0.87 25.82 -0.85
CA MET A 206 -1.86 25.13 -0.01
C MET A 206 -2.98 24.46 -0.81
N GLN A 207 -3.10 24.73 -2.11
CA GLN A 207 -4.06 24.06 -3.00
C GLN A 207 -3.51 22.75 -3.58
N THR A 208 -2.21 22.51 -3.45
CA THR A 208 -1.60 21.25 -3.86
C THR A 208 -1.85 20.19 -2.81
N THR A 209 -2.19 18.98 -3.23
CA THR A 209 -2.31 17.84 -2.34
C THR A 209 -1.33 16.74 -2.77
N PHE A 210 -0.92 15.94 -1.79
CA PHE A 210 -0.14 14.74 -2.05
C PHE A 210 -1.03 13.51 -1.83
N GLY A 211 -0.98 12.55 -2.75
CA GLY A 211 -1.69 11.28 -2.66
C GLY A 211 -0.77 10.12 -2.41
N SER A 212 -1.23 9.23 -1.53
CA SER A 212 -0.74 7.85 -1.38
C SER A 212 0.78 7.71 -1.42
N PRO A 213 1.53 8.37 -0.51
CA PRO A 213 2.93 8.06 -0.36
C PRO A 213 3.10 6.59 0.04
N SER A 214 4.03 5.91 -0.62
CA SER A 214 4.41 4.53 -0.29
C SER A 214 5.92 4.40 -0.26
N VAL A 215 6.44 3.50 0.58
CA VAL A 215 7.87 3.35 0.81
C VAL A 215 8.35 1.91 0.60
N ASN A 216 9.50 1.76 -0.04
CA ASN A 216 10.32 0.56 0.02
C ASN A 216 11.69 0.91 0.61
N ASP A 217 12.61 -0.05 0.67
CA ASP A 217 13.94 0.13 1.29
C ASP A 217 14.78 1.28 0.72
N LYS A 218 14.46 1.77 -0.48
CA LYS A 218 15.30 2.72 -1.23
C LYS A 218 14.57 3.98 -1.67
N ASN A 219 13.26 3.88 -1.87
CA ASN A 219 12.49 4.93 -2.50
C ASN A 219 11.20 5.18 -1.77
N VAL A 220 10.83 6.45 -1.75
CA VAL A 220 9.46 6.89 -1.52
C VAL A 220 8.85 7.24 -2.85
N VAL A 221 7.60 6.87 -3.07
CA VAL A 221 6.82 7.28 -4.25
C VAL A 221 5.54 7.95 -3.80
N TYR A 222 5.10 8.97 -4.52
CA TYR A 222 3.90 9.72 -4.18
C TYR A 222 3.34 10.41 -5.42
N LEU A 223 2.04 10.66 -5.42
CA LEU A 223 1.39 11.52 -6.40
C LEU A 223 1.31 12.94 -5.86
N LYS A 224 1.57 13.92 -6.72
CA LYS A 224 1.33 15.34 -6.46
C LYS A 224 0.22 15.82 -7.38
N TYR A 225 -0.85 16.37 -6.80
CA TYR A 225 -1.96 16.97 -7.53
C TYR A 225 -1.90 18.48 -7.42
N ASP A 226 -1.87 19.15 -8.56
CA ASP A 226 -1.97 20.60 -8.65
C ASP A 226 -2.85 21.02 -9.83
N SER A 227 -2.87 22.32 -10.15
CA SER A 227 -3.69 22.85 -11.25
C SER A 227 -3.36 22.28 -12.63
N ASN A 228 -2.20 21.61 -12.79
CA ASN A 228 -1.79 20.97 -14.04
C ASN A 228 -2.14 19.47 -14.10
N GLY A 229 -2.77 18.91 -13.05
CA GLY A 229 -3.12 17.49 -12.97
C GLY A 229 -2.25 16.72 -11.97
N SER A 230 -2.21 15.40 -12.11
CA SER A 230 -1.37 14.52 -11.28
C SER A 230 0.02 14.35 -11.88
N SER A 231 1.02 14.30 -11.00
CA SER A 231 2.41 13.98 -11.36
C SER A 231 2.99 12.95 -10.39
N LEU A 232 3.71 11.97 -10.94
CA LEU A 232 4.37 10.93 -10.14
C LEU A 232 5.79 11.37 -9.77
N TRP A 233 6.07 11.32 -8.48
CA TRP A 233 7.37 11.64 -7.94
C TRP A 233 7.93 10.44 -7.19
N THR A 234 9.26 10.30 -7.27
CA THR A 234 10.04 9.41 -6.43
C THR A 234 11.09 10.21 -5.67
N TYR A 235 11.39 9.78 -4.46
CA TYR A 235 12.46 10.30 -3.64
C TYR A 235 13.41 9.15 -3.27
N ASP A 236 14.65 9.24 -3.73
CA ASP A 236 15.73 8.30 -3.43
C ASP A 236 16.27 8.61 -2.03
N ILE A 237 16.06 7.69 -1.09
CA ILE A 237 16.33 7.86 0.33
C ILE A 237 17.84 8.01 0.58
N GLU A 238 18.67 7.20 -0.09
CA GLU A 238 20.12 7.23 0.09
C GLU A 238 20.74 8.52 -0.49
N LYS A 239 20.25 8.96 -1.65
CA LYS A 239 20.78 10.14 -2.34
C LYS A 239 20.14 11.45 -1.90
N HIS A 240 19.12 11.41 -1.06
CA HIS A 240 18.28 12.55 -0.68
C HIS A 240 17.81 13.35 -1.91
N LYS A 241 17.32 12.64 -2.93
CA LYS A 241 17.03 13.24 -4.24
C LYS A 241 15.67 12.84 -4.78
N ARG A 242 14.85 13.85 -5.05
CA ARG A 242 13.59 13.71 -5.77
C ARG A 242 13.76 13.68 -7.29
N MET A 243 12.86 12.94 -7.96
CA MET A 243 12.76 12.83 -9.41
C MET A 243 11.29 12.70 -9.81
N CYS A 244 10.86 13.49 -10.80
CA CYS A 244 9.59 13.27 -11.46
C CYS A 244 9.74 12.16 -12.50
N ILE A 245 8.82 11.19 -12.50
CA ILE A 245 8.74 10.12 -13.49
C ILE A 245 7.48 10.36 -14.30
N GLU A 246 7.64 10.60 -15.60
CA GLU A 246 6.48 10.78 -16.49
C GLU A 246 5.82 9.42 -16.76
N PRO A 247 4.56 9.20 -16.34
CA PRO A 247 3.82 7.99 -16.69
C PRO A 247 3.33 8.04 -18.15
N PRO A 248 2.94 6.89 -18.75
CA PRO A 248 2.37 6.88 -20.09
C PRO A 248 1.04 7.65 -20.22
N GLU A 249 0.32 7.76 -19.10
CA GLU A 249 -0.88 8.60 -18.93
C GLU A 249 -1.02 8.99 -17.45
N PRO A 250 -1.81 10.03 -17.10
CA PRO A 250 -2.04 10.44 -15.72
C PRO A 250 -2.49 9.28 -14.83
N LEU A 251 -1.98 9.24 -13.61
CA LEU A 251 -2.29 8.20 -12.63
C LEU A 251 -3.17 8.79 -11.51
N GLN A 252 -4.10 8.00 -10.99
CA GLN A 252 -4.95 8.39 -9.86
C GLN A 252 -4.50 7.76 -8.54
N GLU A 253 -3.95 6.55 -8.59
CA GLU A 253 -3.50 5.80 -7.42
C GLU A 253 -2.20 5.07 -7.74
N ILE A 254 -1.38 4.85 -6.72
CA ILE A 254 -0.10 4.15 -6.83
C ILE A 254 0.14 3.26 -5.60
N CYS A 255 0.98 2.26 -5.80
CA CYS A 255 1.63 1.51 -4.74
C CYS A 255 3.04 1.09 -5.19
N ILE A 256 3.86 0.57 -4.27
CA ILE A 256 5.27 0.28 -4.53
C ILE A 256 5.65 -1.12 -4.04
N THR A 257 6.41 -1.83 -4.86
CA THR A 257 7.11 -3.04 -4.45
C THR A 257 8.61 -2.76 -4.34
N ASN A 258 9.41 -3.77 -3.97
CA ASN A 258 10.86 -3.63 -3.98
C ASN A 258 11.44 -3.33 -5.38
N SER A 259 10.72 -3.74 -6.44
CA SER A 259 11.21 -3.68 -7.83
C SER A 259 10.42 -2.75 -8.73
N PHE A 260 9.18 -2.42 -8.38
CA PHE A 260 8.27 -1.70 -9.26
C PHE A 260 7.51 -0.58 -8.55
N ILE A 261 7.13 0.44 -9.33
CA ILE A 261 5.99 1.30 -9.02
C ILE A 261 4.80 0.76 -9.81
N VAL A 262 3.68 0.53 -9.13
CA VAL A 262 2.43 0.15 -9.79
C VAL A 262 1.49 1.34 -9.74
N GLY A 263 0.88 1.68 -10.87
CA GLY A 263 0.00 2.84 -10.98
C GLY A 263 -1.28 2.52 -11.74
N VAL A 264 -2.40 3.00 -11.22
CA VAL A 264 -3.71 2.96 -11.88
C VAL A 264 -3.89 4.24 -12.68
N SER A 265 -4.22 4.11 -13.97
CA SER A 265 -4.57 5.25 -14.81
C SER A 265 -5.76 6.03 -14.25
N GLU A 266 -5.76 7.35 -14.43
CA GLU A 266 -6.90 8.19 -14.06
C GLU A 266 -8.19 7.76 -14.75
N TRP A 267 -9.27 7.69 -13.98
CA TRP A 267 -10.60 7.34 -14.45
C TRP A 267 -11.08 8.33 -15.52
N GLN A 268 -11.65 7.78 -16.59
CA GLN A 268 -12.29 8.58 -17.63
C GLN A 268 -13.63 7.93 -18.02
N PRO A 269 -14.70 8.72 -18.22
CA PRO A 269 -15.98 8.17 -18.63
C PRO A 269 -15.84 7.29 -19.88
N GLN A 270 -16.38 6.07 -19.83
CA GLN A 270 -16.41 5.12 -20.95
C GLN A 270 -15.02 4.61 -21.40
N LYS A 271 -13.96 4.85 -20.63
CA LYS A 271 -12.63 4.31 -20.87
C LYS A 271 -12.26 3.34 -19.74
N SER A 272 -11.77 2.17 -20.12
CA SER A 272 -11.17 1.23 -19.18
C SER A 272 -9.89 1.80 -18.60
N GLU A 273 -9.73 1.68 -17.29
CA GLU A 273 -8.49 1.94 -16.60
C GLU A 273 -7.42 0.91 -17.01
N SER A 274 -6.17 1.22 -16.72
CA SER A 274 -5.02 0.35 -16.94
C SER A 274 -4.12 0.34 -15.71
N LEU A 275 -3.56 -0.82 -15.40
CA LEU A 275 -2.44 -0.94 -14.47
C LEU A 275 -1.12 -0.88 -15.23
N TYR A 276 -0.29 0.06 -14.81
CA TYR A 276 1.07 0.25 -15.30
C TYR A 276 2.09 -0.16 -14.26
N CYS A 277 3.23 -0.64 -14.73
CA CYS A 277 4.39 -0.91 -13.91
C CYS A 277 5.61 -0.18 -14.43
N TYR A 278 6.22 0.60 -13.55
CA TYR A 278 7.53 1.19 -13.75
C TYR A 278 8.58 0.31 -13.11
N ASP A 279 9.48 -0.23 -13.92
CA ASP A 279 10.61 -1.03 -13.47
C ASP A 279 11.76 -0.11 -13.03
N PHE A 280 12.14 -0.16 -11.75
CA PHE A 280 13.24 0.67 -11.22
C PHE A 280 14.60 0.34 -11.85
N ALA A 281 14.87 -0.93 -12.18
CA ALA A 281 16.15 -1.37 -12.72
C ALA A 281 16.33 -0.93 -14.18
N HIS A 282 15.27 -1.04 -14.97
CA HIS A 282 15.29 -0.72 -16.40
C HIS A 282 14.79 0.68 -16.73
N LYS A 283 14.21 1.38 -15.75
CA LYS A 283 13.64 2.74 -15.87
C LYS A 283 12.60 2.84 -16.99
N LYS A 284 11.74 1.83 -17.09
CA LYS A 284 10.80 1.67 -18.19
C LYS A 284 9.41 1.34 -17.68
N TRP A 285 8.41 1.95 -18.32
CA TRP A 285 7.02 1.63 -18.12
C TRP A 285 6.58 0.43 -18.96
N SER A 286 5.68 -0.34 -18.40
CA SER A 286 4.98 -1.43 -19.05
C SER A 286 3.50 -1.37 -18.67
N LYS A 287 2.61 -1.55 -19.65
CA LYS A 287 1.18 -1.74 -19.41
C LYS A 287 0.93 -3.22 -19.21
N GLN A 288 0.42 -3.60 -18.04
CA GLN A 288 0.37 -4.99 -17.61
C GLN A 288 -1.06 -5.54 -17.63
N ILE A 289 -2.01 -4.73 -17.16
CA ILE A 289 -3.43 -5.08 -17.16
C ILE A 289 -4.23 -3.95 -17.81
N ASP A 290 -5.05 -4.31 -18.79
CA ASP A 290 -5.95 -3.39 -19.48
C ASP A 290 -7.21 -4.13 -19.98
N ALA A 291 -8.03 -3.45 -20.76
CA ALA A 291 -9.26 -4.01 -21.33
C ALA A 291 -9.07 -5.31 -22.13
N THR A 292 -7.86 -5.62 -22.60
CA THR A 292 -7.54 -6.83 -23.36
C THR A 292 -7.26 -8.05 -22.48
N THR A 293 -6.99 -7.86 -21.18
CA THR A 293 -6.76 -8.95 -20.21
C THR A 293 -8.01 -9.81 -19.99
N LYS A 294 -9.20 -9.33 -20.40
CA LYS A 294 -10.50 -10.03 -20.25
C LYS A 294 -10.82 -10.44 -18.81
N LEU A 295 -10.48 -9.57 -17.87
CA LEU A 295 -11.03 -9.64 -16.50
C LEU A 295 -12.55 -9.43 -16.55
N TYR A 296 -13.26 -9.89 -15.52
CA TYR A 296 -14.72 -9.75 -15.40
C TYR A 296 -15.54 -10.49 -16.48
N PRO A 297 -15.38 -11.81 -16.65
CA PRO A 297 -16.01 -12.57 -17.74
C PRO A 297 -17.54 -12.51 -17.80
N ASN A 298 -18.21 -12.06 -16.72
CA ASN A 298 -19.67 -11.98 -16.61
C ASN A 298 -20.26 -10.56 -16.71
N ASN A 299 -19.45 -9.50 -16.77
CA ASN A 299 -19.93 -8.11 -16.89
C ASN A 299 -19.72 -7.60 -18.32
N ILE A 300 -20.74 -7.75 -19.17
CA ILE A 300 -20.65 -7.49 -20.62
C ILE A 300 -20.53 -5.99 -20.99
N ASP A 301 -20.68 -5.05 -20.05
CA ASP A 301 -20.70 -3.61 -20.34
C ASP A 301 -19.88 -2.71 -19.38
N SER A 302 -19.11 -3.25 -18.42
CA SER A 302 -18.33 -2.41 -17.50
C SER A 302 -16.92 -2.16 -18.03
N THR A 303 -16.53 -0.89 -18.08
CA THR A 303 -15.11 -0.49 -18.17
C THR A 303 -14.31 -1.18 -17.08
N LEU A 304 -13.07 -1.59 -17.39
CA LEU A 304 -12.16 -2.10 -16.36
C LEU A 304 -11.88 -0.98 -15.37
N GLU A 305 -12.17 -1.23 -14.10
CA GLU A 305 -12.03 -0.29 -13.01
C GLU A 305 -11.30 -0.99 -11.85
N PHE A 306 -10.42 -0.26 -11.19
CA PHE A 306 -9.61 -0.71 -10.06
C PHE A 306 -9.98 0.13 -8.84
N ALA A 307 -10.51 -0.51 -7.81
CA ALA A 307 -10.70 0.10 -6.51
C ALA A 307 -9.61 -0.38 -5.56
N GLU A 308 -9.00 0.58 -4.87
CA GLU A 308 -8.16 0.34 -3.70
C GLU A 308 -6.99 -0.63 -4.01
N PRO A 309 -6.12 -0.30 -4.99
CA PRO A 309 -4.95 -1.09 -5.33
C PRO A 309 -3.97 -1.07 -4.17
N GLN A 310 -3.50 -2.23 -3.76
CA GLN A 310 -2.54 -2.37 -2.67
C GLN A 310 -1.44 -3.33 -3.07
N SER A 311 -0.26 -3.10 -2.53
CA SER A 311 0.91 -3.92 -2.80
C SER A 311 1.42 -4.57 -1.53
N SER A 312 1.88 -5.81 -1.68
CA SER A 312 2.88 -6.34 -0.77
C SER A 312 3.76 -7.35 -1.44
N ASN A 313 5.03 -7.30 -1.06
CA ASN A 313 6.08 -8.04 -1.73
C ASN A 313 5.95 -7.80 -3.24
N ASP A 314 5.73 -8.86 -4.01
CA ASP A 314 5.56 -8.79 -5.46
C ASP A 314 4.10 -9.04 -5.90
N PHE A 315 3.13 -8.94 -4.99
CA PHE A 315 1.70 -9.08 -5.27
C PHE A 315 0.98 -7.73 -5.26
N ILE A 316 0.04 -7.57 -6.18
CA ILE A 316 -0.88 -6.42 -6.25
C ILE A 316 -2.31 -6.94 -6.17
N THR A 317 -3.11 -6.39 -5.26
CA THR A 317 -4.54 -6.72 -5.19
C THR A 317 -5.41 -5.57 -5.63
N TRP A 318 -6.59 -5.90 -6.12
CA TRP A 318 -7.68 -4.94 -6.30
C TRP A 318 -9.02 -5.65 -6.31
N ARG A 319 -10.07 -4.87 -6.09
CA ARG A 319 -11.45 -5.27 -6.41
C ARG A 319 -11.96 -4.37 -7.55
N PRO A 320 -12.93 -4.82 -8.35
CA PRO A 320 -13.63 -3.90 -9.23
C PRO A 320 -14.47 -2.92 -8.42
N ILE A 321 -14.71 -1.73 -8.98
CA ILE A 321 -15.71 -0.79 -8.44
C ILE A 321 -17.12 -1.41 -8.53
N THR A 322 -17.39 -2.16 -9.60
CA THR A 322 -18.67 -2.83 -9.83
C THR A 322 -18.52 -4.34 -9.97
N GLY A 323 -19.37 -5.08 -9.26
CA GLY A 323 -19.33 -6.54 -9.23
C GLY A 323 -18.72 -7.07 -7.95
N ASN A 324 -18.59 -8.40 -7.90
CA ASN A 324 -18.19 -9.12 -6.71
C ASN A 324 -17.05 -10.07 -7.04
N ALA A 325 -15.85 -9.53 -7.09
CA ALA A 325 -14.65 -10.25 -7.48
C ALA A 325 -13.44 -9.64 -6.76
N LEU A 326 -12.41 -10.46 -6.56
CA LEU A 326 -11.16 -10.06 -5.94
C LEU A 326 -10.03 -10.66 -6.75
N TYR A 327 -9.05 -9.84 -7.10
CA TYR A 327 -7.95 -10.26 -7.96
C TYR A 327 -6.63 -9.99 -7.28
N VAL A 328 -5.69 -10.92 -7.47
CA VAL A 328 -4.31 -10.76 -7.06
C VAL A 328 -3.41 -10.95 -8.27
N TRP A 329 -2.54 -10.00 -8.56
CA TRP A 329 -1.55 -10.08 -9.62
C TRP A 329 -0.18 -10.34 -9.01
N ASP A 330 0.40 -11.49 -9.34
CA ASP A 330 1.80 -11.80 -9.10
C ASP A 330 2.64 -11.15 -10.20
N ILE A 331 3.38 -10.10 -9.85
CA ILE A 331 4.20 -9.35 -10.79
C ILE A 331 5.37 -10.22 -11.31
N THR A 332 5.87 -11.15 -10.50
CA THR A 332 7.06 -11.97 -10.84
C THR A 332 6.75 -12.98 -11.95
N THR A 333 5.58 -13.61 -11.87
CA THR A 333 5.11 -14.58 -12.86
C THR A 333 4.21 -13.95 -13.92
N ASN A 334 3.79 -12.70 -13.71
CA ASN A 334 2.82 -11.97 -14.52
C ASN A 334 1.49 -12.74 -14.66
N LYS A 335 1.04 -13.33 -13.54
CA LYS A 335 -0.22 -14.09 -13.45
C LYS A 335 -1.23 -13.37 -12.58
N VAL A 336 -2.48 -13.31 -13.03
CA VAL A 336 -3.60 -12.82 -12.24
C VAL A 336 -4.37 -14.02 -11.68
N LEU A 337 -4.45 -14.09 -10.36
CA LEU A 337 -5.28 -15.02 -9.63
C LEU A 337 -6.67 -14.40 -9.49
N ASP A 338 -7.70 -15.13 -9.93
CA ASP A 338 -9.10 -14.77 -9.76
C ASP A 338 -9.65 -15.50 -8.53
N LEU A 339 -9.93 -14.74 -7.46
CA LEU A 339 -10.47 -15.24 -6.20
C LEU A 339 -12.01 -15.16 -6.15
N SER A 340 -12.68 -14.89 -7.28
CA SER A 340 -14.15 -14.72 -7.29
C SER A 340 -14.91 -15.93 -6.75
N GLU A 341 -14.37 -17.14 -6.86
CA GLU A 341 -14.98 -18.36 -6.29
C GLU A 341 -14.92 -18.39 -4.75
N ASN A 342 -14.00 -17.65 -4.13
CA ASN A 342 -13.87 -17.52 -2.68
C ASN A 342 -14.83 -16.50 -2.09
N VAL A 343 -15.34 -15.58 -2.91
CA VAL A 343 -16.17 -14.46 -2.44
C VAL A 343 -17.63 -14.90 -2.37
N SER A 344 -18.21 -14.91 -1.16
CA SER A 344 -19.56 -15.43 -0.91
C SER A 344 -20.63 -14.35 -0.69
N GLY A 345 -20.21 -13.11 -0.42
CA GLY A 345 -21.06 -11.94 -0.19
C GLY A 345 -20.53 -10.71 -0.93
N LEU A 346 -21.20 -9.55 -0.78
CA LEU A 346 -20.71 -8.29 -1.33
C LEU A 346 -19.43 -7.87 -0.58
N ILE A 347 -18.33 -7.63 -1.29
CA ILE A 347 -17.12 -7.07 -0.69
C ILE A 347 -17.41 -5.62 -0.26
N ASP A 348 -17.36 -5.35 1.04
CA ASP A 348 -17.58 -4.00 1.59
C ASP A 348 -16.29 -3.18 1.51
N TYR A 349 -15.19 -3.78 1.96
CA TYR A 349 -13.84 -3.24 1.92
C TYR A 349 -12.85 -4.39 2.07
N VAL A 350 -11.61 -4.20 1.63
CA VAL A 350 -10.54 -5.17 1.84
C VAL A 350 -9.68 -4.65 3.00
N LEU A 351 -9.27 -5.54 3.89
CA LEU A 351 -8.39 -5.20 5.01
C LEU A 351 -6.99 -5.64 4.59
N TYR A 352 -6.10 -4.68 4.35
CA TYR A 352 -4.93 -4.85 3.49
C TYR A 352 -3.57 -5.19 4.13
N PRO A 353 -3.43 -5.94 5.22
CA PRO A 353 -2.11 -6.38 5.62
C PRO A 353 -1.78 -7.67 4.89
N PHE A 354 -1.19 -7.51 3.72
CA PHE A 354 -0.36 -8.55 3.15
C PHE A 354 0.98 -8.57 3.91
N ASP A 355 0.94 -8.89 5.20
CA ASP A 355 2.15 -9.38 5.85
C ASP A 355 2.12 -10.91 5.72
N GLU A 356 3.27 -11.51 5.38
CA GLU A 356 3.41 -12.97 5.16
C GLU A 356 2.54 -13.55 4.00
N ASP A 357 2.27 -12.75 2.95
CA ASP A 357 1.48 -13.14 1.77
C ASP A 357 0.00 -13.49 2.04
N TYR A 358 -0.59 -12.97 3.12
CA TYR A 358 -2.02 -13.17 3.43
C TYR A 358 -2.91 -12.05 2.89
N LEU A 359 -4.05 -12.40 2.31
CA LEU A 359 -5.09 -11.46 1.88
C LEU A 359 -6.33 -11.63 2.76
N VAL A 360 -6.80 -10.53 3.34
CA VAL A 360 -8.01 -10.47 4.16
C VAL A 360 -9.01 -9.51 3.55
N TRP A 361 -10.29 -9.87 3.50
CA TRP A 361 -11.33 -8.95 3.05
C TRP A 361 -12.55 -9.01 3.96
N CYS A 362 -13.39 -7.97 3.89
CA CYS A 362 -14.69 -7.93 4.53
C CYS A 362 -15.76 -8.17 3.47
N GLU A 363 -16.63 -9.16 3.70
CA GLU A 363 -17.78 -9.40 2.84
C GLU A 363 -19.08 -9.50 3.65
N THR A 364 -20.15 -8.91 3.15
CA THR A 364 -21.47 -8.99 3.74
C THR A 364 -22.41 -9.80 2.86
N ASN A 365 -23.01 -10.83 3.44
CA ASN A 365 -24.04 -11.60 2.76
C ASN A 365 -25.31 -10.73 2.61
N THR A 366 -25.70 -10.45 1.38
CA THR A 366 -26.82 -9.54 1.09
C THR A 366 -28.19 -10.08 1.55
N GLN A 367 -28.32 -11.40 1.74
CA GLN A 367 -29.57 -12.04 2.20
C GLN A 367 -29.66 -12.12 3.72
N THR A 368 -28.58 -12.52 4.39
CA THR A 368 -28.55 -12.70 5.85
C THR A 368 -28.11 -11.47 6.61
N GLN A 369 -27.47 -10.50 5.92
CA GLN A 369 -26.79 -9.33 6.51
C GLN A 369 -25.65 -9.72 7.46
N GLU A 370 -25.14 -10.95 7.33
CA GLU A 370 -23.99 -11.45 8.09
C GLU A 370 -22.69 -10.96 7.44
N THR A 371 -21.83 -10.32 8.22
CA THR A 371 -20.50 -9.87 7.79
C THR A 371 -19.44 -10.89 8.19
N LYS A 372 -18.57 -11.24 7.24
CA LYS A 372 -17.45 -12.18 7.43
C LYS A 372 -16.14 -11.53 7.04
N TYR A 373 -15.07 -12.05 7.62
CA TYR A 373 -13.71 -11.62 7.34
C TYR A 373 -12.87 -12.80 6.83
N PRO A 374 -13.00 -13.21 5.56
CA PRO A 374 -12.20 -14.29 5.03
C PRO A 374 -10.72 -13.88 4.92
N CYS A 375 -9.84 -14.85 5.11
CA CYS A 375 -8.39 -14.73 5.05
C CYS A 375 -7.83 -15.90 4.23
N ILE A 376 -6.95 -15.61 3.28
CA ILE A 376 -6.33 -16.63 2.43
C ILE A 376 -4.84 -16.35 2.31
N LYS A 377 -4.03 -17.40 2.36
CA LYS A 377 -2.60 -17.28 2.01
C LYS A 377 -2.49 -17.29 0.49
N ILE A 378 -1.79 -16.34 -0.08
CA ILE A 378 -1.46 -16.32 -1.50
C ILE A 378 -0.12 -17.03 -1.68
N SER A 379 -0.08 -18.02 -2.55
CA SER A 379 1.18 -18.64 -2.96
C SER A 379 1.29 -18.65 -4.48
N SER A 380 2.50 -18.39 -4.99
CA SER A 380 2.81 -18.46 -6.43
C SER A 380 3.06 -19.90 -6.93
N GLU A 381 3.03 -20.89 -6.04
CA GLU A 381 3.29 -22.31 -6.32
C GLU A 381 2.04 -23.22 -6.31
N SER A 382 0.86 -22.67 -6.62
CA SER A 382 -0.38 -23.46 -6.73
C SER A 382 -0.45 -24.35 -7.97
#